data_AF-A0AB32TQV8-F1
#
_entry.id   AF-A0AB32TQV8-F1
#
_cell.length_a   1.000
_cell.length_b   1.000
_cell.length_c   1.000
_cell.angle_alpha   90.00
_cell.angle_beta   90.00
_cell.angle_gamma   90.00
#
_symmetry.space_group_name_H-M   'P 1'
#
loop_
_entity.id
_entity.type
_entity.pdbx_description
1 polymer ?
#
loop_
_entity_poly.entity_id
_entity_poly.type
_entity_poly.pdbx_seq_one_letter_code
_entity_poly.pdbx_strand_id
1 'polypeptide(L)'
;MRNAAICWTNSKMWFLKRAAMHLIQQDQKLDTVFKNQGATGSTFEFSADSSRDPEKIIAEPQSDSLEEGLDPSPEGNLIYSISDRPPWYLCILLGFQHYILAFGGILAIPLILAEPLCIKENNAAKSQLISTIFFVSGLCTLLQTTLGTRLPILQGGTFTFITPTLAILALPKWRCPDSSADPQVNGTDPASLLVNEDELWKVRIREIQGAILVASLLQLVLGLSGLVGLVLKFIGPLAIAPTINLIGLSLFIQAGQKSGAHWGIAALTVCLIFLFSQYLSKVNLPLIAYKDKKWKVFQYPLFKLFSALFGMCGAWLLCFLLTYFNALPSSPSEYGYKARTDINLSAVKSAAWFYLPYPGQWGVPTVSMSSVLGMMAGVLASTMESIGDYYACARLSGAPPPPTHAINRGIAVEGVGCILAALWGSGNGTTSYSQNIAALGITRVGSRLVLQTAGLLMIILGLFGKFSAVFITIPEPVIGGMFLVMFGMVAAVGISNLQYVDLNSSRNLLILGFSTFSGLVLPTWFHSNPGMINTGVKELDQLIMILFTTHMFIGGFFGFVLDNTIPGTEEERGIKCWRKAVHKGPQMHTTDDSCYNLPFCTNFIARFRLLQRLPFLPSTATQELRTQM
;
A
#
# COMPACT_ATOMS: atom_id res chain seq x y z
N MET A 1 13.63 -18.31 31.91
CA MET A 1 13.70 -18.04 30.45
C MET A 1 12.61 -18.75 29.63
N ARG A 2 12.27 -20.04 29.88
CA ARG A 2 11.18 -20.73 29.16
C ARG A 2 9.79 -20.07 29.27
N ASN A 3 9.43 -19.51 30.44
CA ASN A 3 8.13 -18.83 30.61
C ASN A 3 8.04 -17.45 29.91
N ALA A 4 9.17 -16.80 29.64
CA ALA A 4 9.19 -15.53 28.90
C ALA A 4 8.97 -15.74 27.39
N ALA A 5 9.46 -16.86 26.85
CA ALA A 5 9.30 -17.21 25.44
C ALA A 5 7.86 -17.60 25.07
N ILE A 6 7.11 -18.22 26.00
CA ILE A 6 5.69 -18.58 25.82
C ILE A 6 4.79 -17.33 25.93
N CYS A 7 5.19 -16.34 26.73
CA CYS A 7 4.46 -15.07 26.82
C CYS A 7 4.66 -14.18 25.57
N TRP A 8 5.81 -14.31 24.90
CA TRP A 8 6.18 -13.51 23.72
C TRP A 8 5.44 -13.90 22.43
N THR A 9 5.23 -15.20 22.19
CA THR A 9 4.48 -15.69 21.03
C THR A 9 2.98 -15.44 21.16
N ASN A 10 2.45 -15.44 22.38
CA ASN A 10 1.04 -15.18 22.63
C ASN A 10 0.62 -13.73 22.36
N SER A 11 1.42 -12.68 22.63
CA SER A 11 0.95 -11.29 22.40
C SER A 11 0.74 -10.91 20.93
N LYS A 12 1.63 -11.32 20.02
CA LYS A 12 1.45 -11.05 18.56
C LYS A 12 0.35 -11.90 17.95
N MET A 13 0.26 -13.17 18.35
CA MET A 13 -0.82 -14.04 17.93
C MET A 13 -2.15 -13.63 18.58
N TRP A 14 -2.15 -12.99 19.75
CA TRP A 14 -3.34 -12.45 20.41
C TRP A 14 -3.89 -11.22 19.68
N PHE A 15 -3.07 -10.33 19.11
CA PHE A 15 -3.62 -9.21 18.33
C PHE A 15 -4.21 -9.66 16.99
N LEU A 16 -3.54 -10.58 16.28
CA LEU A 16 -4.08 -11.18 15.05
C LEU A 16 -5.27 -12.09 15.34
N LYS A 17 -5.21 -12.94 16.37
CA LYS A 17 -6.34 -13.77 16.81
C LYS A 17 -7.46 -12.96 17.41
N ARG A 18 -7.26 -11.76 17.97
CA ARG A 18 -8.36 -10.95 18.54
C ARG A 18 -8.93 -9.97 17.53
N ALA A 19 -8.16 -9.54 16.52
CA ALA A 19 -8.74 -8.99 15.31
C ALA A 19 -9.59 -10.07 14.61
N ALA A 20 -9.04 -11.28 14.42
CA ALA A 20 -9.77 -12.42 13.86
C ALA A 20 -10.90 -12.95 14.78
N MET A 21 -10.76 -12.93 16.11
CA MET A 21 -11.79 -13.37 17.06
C MET A 21 -12.82 -12.29 17.34
N HIS A 22 -12.51 -10.99 17.25
CA HIS A 22 -13.57 -10.00 17.17
C HIS A 22 -14.36 -10.17 15.88
N LEU A 23 -13.71 -10.60 14.79
CA LEU A 23 -14.40 -10.99 13.55
C LEU A 23 -15.20 -12.31 13.72
N ILE A 24 -14.71 -13.31 14.48
CA ILE A 24 -15.36 -14.62 14.67
C ILE A 24 -16.41 -14.63 15.81
N GLN A 25 -16.23 -13.89 16.90
CA GLN A 25 -17.27 -13.75 17.94
C GLN A 25 -18.42 -12.88 17.45
N GLN A 26 -18.17 -11.96 16.51
CA GLN A 26 -19.25 -11.36 15.73
C GLN A 26 -19.96 -12.42 14.86
N ASP A 27 -19.21 -13.35 14.24
CA ASP A 27 -19.72 -14.47 13.42
C ASP A 27 -20.59 -15.46 14.23
N GLN A 28 -20.18 -15.88 15.44
CA GLN A 28 -20.95 -16.81 16.28
C GLN A 28 -22.18 -16.17 16.94
N LYS A 29 -22.10 -14.88 17.32
CA LYS A 29 -23.29 -14.15 17.77
C LYS A 29 -24.28 -13.97 16.61
N LEU A 30 -23.79 -13.80 15.37
CA LEU A 30 -24.63 -13.77 14.16
C LEU A 30 -25.33 -15.12 13.93
N ASP A 31 -24.61 -16.25 13.99
CA ASP A 31 -25.17 -17.59 13.77
C ASP A 31 -26.24 -17.97 14.82
N THR A 32 -26.06 -17.54 16.08
CA THR A 32 -27.01 -17.83 17.16
C THR A 32 -28.30 -17.00 17.01
N VAL A 33 -28.19 -15.76 16.54
CA VAL A 33 -29.35 -14.91 16.21
C VAL A 33 -30.09 -15.46 14.97
N PHE A 34 -29.35 -15.92 13.95
CA PHE A 34 -29.96 -16.45 12.72
C PHE A 34 -30.57 -17.84 12.87
N LYS A 35 -30.05 -18.72 13.74
CA LYS A 35 -30.74 -19.98 14.07
C LYS A 35 -32.07 -19.76 14.79
N ASN A 36 -32.18 -18.69 15.59
CA ASN A 36 -33.45 -18.36 16.25
C ASN A 36 -34.44 -17.64 15.34
N GLN A 37 -33.97 -16.92 14.30
CA GLN A 37 -34.84 -16.27 13.32
C GLN A 37 -35.20 -17.15 12.11
N GLY A 38 -34.46 -18.23 11.85
CA GLY A 38 -34.77 -19.20 10.80
C GLY A 38 -35.93 -20.16 11.14
N ALA A 39 -36.42 -20.14 12.38
CA ALA A 39 -37.55 -20.98 12.82
C ALA A 39 -38.92 -20.29 12.70
N THR A 40 -39.00 -19.03 12.25
CA THR A 40 -40.27 -18.32 12.02
C THR A 40 -40.56 -18.16 10.54
N GLY A 41 -40.49 -19.27 9.80
CA GLY A 41 -41.04 -19.43 8.46
C GLY A 41 -42.32 -20.24 8.51
N SER A 42 -43.45 -19.53 8.42
CA SER A 42 -44.82 -20.03 8.30
C SER A 42 -44.98 -21.41 7.63
N THR A 43 -45.31 -22.42 8.42
CA THR A 43 -46.05 -23.59 7.94
C THR A 43 -47.42 -23.56 8.61
N PHE A 44 -48.42 -23.22 7.80
CA PHE A 44 -49.82 -23.52 8.03
C PHE A 44 -49.98 -25.00 8.37
N GLU A 45 -50.66 -25.35 9.48
CA GLU A 45 -51.77 -26.33 9.47
C GLU A 45 -52.41 -26.55 10.85
N PHE A 46 -53.73 -26.37 10.83
CA PHE A 46 -54.81 -26.94 11.64
C PHE A 46 -54.74 -27.04 13.19
N SER A 47 -55.65 -26.29 13.81
CA SER A 47 -56.18 -26.49 15.16
C SER A 47 -56.88 -27.84 15.31
N ALA A 48 -56.57 -28.58 16.37
CA ALA A 48 -57.50 -29.44 17.12
C ALA A 48 -56.93 -29.81 18.50
N ASP A 49 -57.71 -29.48 19.53
CA ASP A 49 -57.88 -30.20 20.81
C ASP A 49 -56.74 -30.43 21.82
N SER A 50 -56.86 -29.65 22.91
CA SER A 50 -57.09 -30.10 24.29
C SER A 50 -56.05 -30.97 25.06
N SER A 51 -55.75 -30.46 26.26
CA SER A 51 -55.61 -31.17 27.55
C SER A 51 -54.19 -31.49 28.11
N ARG A 52 -53.99 -31.04 29.38
CA ARG A 52 -53.06 -31.50 30.45
C ARG A 52 -51.56 -31.15 30.25
N ASP A 53 -50.75 -30.80 31.25
CA ASP A 53 -50.84 -30.54 32.70
C ASP A 53 -49.49 -29.88 33.12
N PRO A 54 -49.34 -29.33 34.35
CA PRO A 54 -48.33 -28.33 34.67
C PRO A 54 -47.09 -28.90 35.39
N GLU A 55 -45.89 -28.36 35.12
CA GLU A 55 -44.84 -28.24 36.15
C GLU A 55 -43.64 -27.38 35.69
N LYS A 56 -43.19 -26.53 36.63
CA LYS A 56 -41.77 -26.15 36.89
C LYS A 56 -41.07 -25.09 36.02
N ILE A 57 -40.98 -23.86 36.55
CA ILE A 57 -39.82 -23.32 37.31
C ILE A 57 -39.79 -21.77 37.27
N ILE A 58 -39.78 -21.24 38.49
CA ILE A 58 -39.51 -19.89 39.01
C ILE A 58 -38.58 -19.04 38.12
N ALA A 59 -39.07 -17.85 37.75
CA ALA A 59 -38.29 -16.78 37.10
C ALA A 59 -37.61 -15.89 38.15
N GLU A 60 -36.28 -15.85 38.15
CA GLU A 60 -35.49 -14.83 38.85
C GLU A 60 -35.24 -13.60 37.94
N PRO A 61 -35.03 -12.40 38.52
CA PRO A 61 -35.30 -11.14 37.85
C PRO A 61 -34.21 -10.75 36.86
N GLN A 62 -34.63 -10.37 35.65
CA GLN A 62 -33.77 -9.77 34.64
C GLN A 62 -33.21 -8.43 35.16
N SER A 63 -31.91 -8.39 35.41
CA SER A 63 -31.19 -7.13 35.53
C SER A 63 -31.21 -6.43 34.17
N ASP A 64 -31.92 -5.31 34.08
CA ASP A 64 -31.86 -4.34 33.00
C ASP A 64 -30.44 -3.75 32.90
N SER A 65 -29.51 -4.51 32.35
CA SER A 65 -28.30 -3.94 31.76
C SER A 65 -28.67 -3.44 30.38
N LEU A 66 -28.67 -2.11 30.23
CA LEU A 66 -28.66 -1.35 28.99
C LEU A 66 -27.54 -1.86 28.06
N GLU A 67 -27.74 -3.01 27.42
CA GLU A 67 -26.98 -3.42 26.25
C GLU A 67 -27.61 -2.70 25.06
N GLU A 68 -27.04 -1.55 24.71
CA GLU A 68 -27.27 -0.90 23.42
C GLU A 68 -27.18 -1.96 22.31
N GLY A 69 -28.34 -2.26 21.72
CA GLY A 69 -28.46 -3.16 20.58
C GLY A 69 -27.55 -2.69 19.45
N LEU A 70 -26.54 -3.49 19.13
CA LEU A 70 -25.73 -3.35 17.93
C LEU A 70 -26.61 -3.74 16.73
N ASP A 71 -27.19 -2.75 16.05
CA ASP A 71 -27.78 -2.95 14.73
C ASP A 71 -26.72 -3.45 13.74
N PRO A 72 -26.95 -4.55 13.00
CA PRO A 72 -26.00 -5.10 12.04
C PRO A 72 -26.05 -4.41 10.66
N SER A 73 -26.41 -3.13 10.58
CA SER A 73 -26.18 -2.35 9.36
C SER A 73 -24.70 -1.90 9.32
N PRO A 74 -23.93 -2.19 8.25
CA PRO A 74 -22.56 -1.69 8.12
C PRO A 74 -22.48 -0.15 8.05
N GLU A 75 -23.62 0.53 7.83
CA GLU A 75 -23.77 1.98 7.98
C GLU A 75 -23.74 2.44 9.45
N GLY A 76 -24.17 1.59 10.40
CA GLY A 76 -24.46 1.97 11.79
C GLY A 76 -23.28 2.47 12.63
N ASN A 77 -22.07 2.52 12.09
CA ASN A 77 -20.89 2.95 12.84
C ASN A 77 -19.90 3.83 12.06
N LEU A 78 -20.23 4.27 10.84
CA LEU A 78 -19.40 5.22 10.08
C LEU A 78 -19.67 6.66 10.55
N ILE A 79 -18.60 7.44 10.76
CA ILE A 79 -18.70 8.88 11.05
C ILE A 79 -19.04 9.64 9.77
N TYR A 80 -18.45 9.21 8.64
CA TYR A 80 -18.80 9.68 7.30
C TYR A 80 -18.78 8.49 6.34
N SER A 81 -19.87 8.28 5.62
CA SER A 81 -20.01 7.31 4.55
C SER A 81 -19.40 7.82 3.23
N ILE A 82 -19.34 6.95 2.22
CA ILE A 82 -18.73 7.19 0.90
C ILE A 82 -19.27 8.43 0.17
N SER A 83 -20.55 8.73 0.32
CA SER A 83 -21.23 9.85 -0.34
C SER A 83 -21.34 11.10 0.53
N ASP A 84 -20.93 11.02 1.80
CA ASP A 84 -21.04 12.14 2.73
C ASP A 84 -20.08 13.26 2.37
N ARG A 85 -20.53 14.49 2.62
CA ARG A 85 -19.76 15.72 2.39
C ARG A 85 -19.54 16.43 3.72
N PRO A 86 -18.43 16.14 4.41
CA PRO A 86 -18.09 16.86 5.62
C PRO A 86 -17.89 18.36 5.32
N PRO A 87 -17.99 19.23 6.34
CA PRO A 87 -17.61 20.64 6.20
C PRO A 87 -16.19 20.79 5.65
N TRP A 88 -15.94 21.84 4.88
CA TRP A 88 -14.67 22.04 4.17
C TRP A 88 -13.44 22.02 5.12
N TYR A 89 -13.56 22.62 6.31
CA TYR A 89 -12.46 22.65 7.30
C TYR A 89 -12.13 21.24 7.83
N LEU A 90 -13.16 20.40 7.99
CA LEU A 90 -12.98 19.03 8.46
C LEU A 90 -12.42 18.14 7.36
N CYS A 91 -12.80 18.38 6.10
CA CYS A 91 -12.17 17.74 4.95
C CYS A 91 -10.67 18.04 4.88
N ILE A 92 -10.25 19.29 5.17
CA ILE A 92 -8.83 19.65 5.22
C ILE A 92 -8.12 18.89 6.35
N LEU A 93 -8.67 18.88 7.57
CA LEU A 93 -8.05 18.21 8.71
C LEU A 93 -7.93 16.69 8.50
N LEU A 94 -9.01 16.04 8.08
CA LEU A 94 -9.05 14.60 7.84
C LEU A 94 -8.23 14.23 6.59
N GLY A 95 -8.26 15.06 5.56
CA GLY A 95 -7.44 14.87 4.36
C GLY A 95 -5.94 14.98 4.68
N PHE A 96 -5.56 15.95 5.50
CA PHE A 96 -4.19 16.10 5.99
C PHE A 96 -3.76 14.91 6.86
N GLN A 97 -4.66 14.37 7.67
CA GLN A 97 -4.42 13.11 8.38
C GLN A 97 -4.10 11.96 7.41
N HIS A 98 -4.89 11.75 6.36
CA HIS A 98 -4.63 10.68 5.38
C HIS A 98 -3.31 10.90 4.63
N TYR A 99 -2.97 12.14 4.32
CA TYR A 99 -1.66 12.51 3.79
C TYR A 99 -0.51 12.09 4.73
N ILE A 100 -0.59 12.49 6.01
CA ILE A 100 0.42 12.14 7.02
C ILE A 100 0.55 10.63 7.22
N LEU A 101 -0.54 9.87 7.11
CA LEU A 101 -0.50 8.41 7.24
C LEU A 101 0.25 7.75 6.08
N ALA A 102 0.08 8.25 4.85
CA ALA A 102 0.77 7.75 3.66
C ALA A 102 2.23 8.21 3.58
N PHE A 103 2.58 9.30 4.28
CA PHE A 103 3.87 9.99 4.21
C PHE A 103 5.08 9.04 4.34
N GLY A 104 5.09 8.18 5.35
CA GLY A 104 6.24 7.30 5.61
C GLY A 104 6.53 6.34 4.46
N GLY A 105 5.47 5.78 3.85
CA GLY A 105 5.59 4.90 2.69
C GLY A 105 6.04 5.63 1.42
N ILE A 106 5.45 6.80 1.14
CA ILE A 106 5.78 7.58 -0.06
C ILE A 106 7.21 8.14 0.02
N LEU A 107 7.61 8.66 1.18
CA LEU A 107 8.96 9.21 1.38
C LEU A 107 10.05 8.14 1.29
N ALA A 108 9.77 6.91 1.70
CA ALA A 108 10.72 5.81 1.64
C ALA A 108 11.27 5.59 0.23
N ILE A 109 10.44 5.77 -0.79
CA ILE A 109 10.75 5.44 -2.19
C ILE A 109 11.88 6.32 -2.76
N PRO A 110 11.77 7.66 -2.80
CA PRO A 110 12.88 8.50 -3.25
C PRO A 110 14.17 8.30 -2.45
N LEU A 111 14.06 8.03 -1.14
CA LEU A 111 15.23 7.85 -0.27
C LEU A 111 15.96 6.52 -0.52
N ILE A 112 15.23 5.46 -0.87
CA ILE A 112 15.81 4.18 -1.32
C ILE A 112 16.43 4.34 -2.70
N LEU A 113 15.76 5.07 -3.61
CA LEU A 113 16.25 5.29 -4.97
C LEU A 113 17.44 6.26 -5.04
N ALA A 114 17.69 7.06 -3.99
CA ALA A 114 18.75 8.06 -4.01
C ALA A 114 20.16 7.47 -4.24
N GLU A 115 20.43 6.29 -3.69
CA GLU A 115 21.72 5.61 -3.85
C GLU A 115 21.92 5.02 -5.26
N PRO A 116 21.02 4.17 -5.79
CA PRO A 116 21.17 3.62 -7.14
C PRO A 116 20.98 4.66 -8.26
N LEU A 117 20.34 5.81 -7.99
CA LEU A 117 20.30 6.94 -8.92
C LEU A 117 21.55 7.83 -8.87
N CYS A 118 22.51 7.56 -7.98
CA CYS A 118 23.72 8.37 -7.79
C CYS A 118 23.46 9.80 -7.28
N ILE A 119 22.40 10.01 -6.50
CA ILE A 119 22.02 11.32 -5.91
C ILE A 119 22.12 11.31 -4.38
N LYS A 120 22.92 10.41 -3.81
CA LYS A 120 23.10 10.27 -2.35
C LYS A 120 23.50 11.58 -1.69
N GLU A 121 24.43 12.33 -2.30
CA GLU A 121 24.90 13.63 -1.81
C GLU A 121 24.14 14.82 -2.45
N ASN A 122 23.46 14.61 -3.58
CA ASN A 122 22.69 15.66 -4.26
C ASN A 122 21.33 15.88 -3.57
N ASN A 123 21.33 16.74 -2.55
CA ASN A 123 20.14 17.10 -1.79
C ASN A 123 19.07 17.84 -2.61
N ALA A 124 19.46 18.58 -3.66
CA ALA A 124 18.50 19.26 -4.53
C ALA A 124 17.68 18.25 -5.34
N ALA A 125 18.35 17.28 -5.97
CA ALA A 125 17.70 16.22 -6.73
C ALA A 125 16.79 15.35 -5.84
N LYS A 126 17.23 14.98 -4.63
CA LYS A 126 16.38 14.27 -3.65
C LYS A 126 15.11 15.05 -3.32
N SER A 127 15.22 16.36 -3.09
CA SER A 127 14.07 17.22 -2.77
C SER A 127 13.07 17.29 -3.91
N GLN A 128 13.58 17.43 -5.15
CA GLN A 128 12.74 17.47 -6.34
C GLN A 128 12.03 16.12 -6.59
N LEU A 129 12.69 14.99 -6.34
CA LEU A 129 12.09 13.67 -6.47
C LEU A 129 10.99 13.44 -5.43
N ILE A 130 11.22 13.88 -4.17
CA ILE A 130 10.22 13.85 -3.09
C ILE A 130 9.01 14.73 -3.46
N SER A 131 9.24 15.94 -3.92
CA SER A 131 8.18 16.85 -4.39
C SER A 131 7.38 16.22 -5.53
N THR A 132 8.06 15.64 -6.53
CA THR A 132 7.44 15.03 -7.70
C THR A 132 6.56 13.83 -7.33
N ILE A 133 7.04 12.94 -6.44
CA ILE A 133 6.23 11.78 -6.05
C ILE A 133 4.98 12.19 -5.27
N PHE A 134 5.05 13.18 -4.38
CA PHE A 134 3.86 13.69 -3.68
C PHE A 134 2.87 14.36 -4.64
N PHE A 135 3.38 15.20 -5.55
CA PHE A 135 2.56 15.88 -6.56
C PHE A 135 1.78 14.88 -7.41
N VAL A 136 2.46 13.88 -7.98
CA VAL A 136 1.80 12.89 -8.83
C VAL A 136 0.88 11.97 -8.03
N SER A 137 1.28 11.56 -6.82
CA SER A 137 0.40 10.77 -5.94
C SER A 137 -0.91 11.50 -5.63
N GLY A 138 -0.86 12.83 -5.45
CA GLY A 138 -2.05 13.65 -5.30
C GLY A 138 -2.92 13.70 -6.56
N LEU A 139 -2.31 13.87 -7.74
CA LEU A 139 -3.00 13.83 -9.03
C LEU A 139 -3.70 12.48 -9.27
N CYS A 140 -2.98 11.37 -9.05
CA CYS A 140 -3.52 10.02 -9.17
C CYS A 140 -4.63 9.75 -8.16
N THR A 141 -4.54 10.28 -6.94
CA THR A 141 -5.59 10.16 -5.93
C THR A 141 -6.88 10.85 -6.40
N LEU A 142 -6.77 12.05 -6.97
CA LEU A 142 -7.92 12.75 -7.54
C LEU A 142 -8.51 11.97 -8.71
N LEU A 143 -7.68 11.48 -9.63
CA LEU A 143 -8.15 10.67 -10.77
C LEU A 143 -8.86 9.39 -10.32
N GLN A 144 -8.29 8.66 -9.36
CA GLN A 144 -8.84 7.39 -8.90
C GLN A 144 -10.17 7.56 -8.15
N THR A 145 -10.26 8.58 -7.30
CA THR A 145 -11.47 8.86 -6.51
C THR A 145 -12.59 9.52 -7.34
N THR A 146 -12.27 10.14 -8.48
CA THR A 146 -13.26 10.80 -9.37
C THR A 146 -13.70 9.94 -10.55
N LEU A 147 -12.76 9.32 -11.25
CA LEU A 147 -12.98 8.59 -12.51
C LEU A 147 -12.68 7.08 -12.40
N GLY A 148 -11.79 6.68 -11.49
CA GLY A 148 -11.39 5.29 -11.30
C GLY A 148 -12.45 4.45 -10.58
N THR A 149 -12.07 3.78 -9.50
CA THR A 149 -13.02 3.00 -8.69
C THR A 149 -14.09 3.85 -8.03
N ARG A 150 -13.87 5.16 -7.86
CA ARG A 150 -14.71 6.05 -7.03
C ARG A 150 -14.81 5.58 -5.58
N LEU A 151 -13.89 4.76 -5.10
CA LEU A 151 -13.76 4.46 -3.69
C LEU A 151 -12.88 5.51 -3.01
N PRO A 152 -13.01 5.71 -1.69
CA PRO A 152 -12.11 6.54 -0.90
C PRO A 152 -10.76 5.84 -0.76
N ILE A 153 -9.95 5.86 -1.82
CA ILE A 153 -8.61 5.27 -1.87
C ILE A 153 -7.57 6.35 -2.18
N LEU A 154 -6.54 6.41 -1.35
CA LEU A 154 -5.35 7.21 -1.61
C LEU A 154 -4.42 6.45 -2.56
N GLN A 155 -3.88 7.15 -3.55
CA GLN A 155 -2.87 6.64 -4.47
C GLN A 155 -1.49 7.16 -4.07
N GLY A 156 -0.47 6.32 -4.15
CA GLY A 156 0.90 6.70 -3.85
C GLY A 156 1.94 5.75 -4.42
N GLY A 157 3.21 6.09 -4.28
CA GLY A 157 4.32 5.23 -4.72
C GLY A 157 4.31 3.85 -4.06
N THR A 158 4.73 2.81 -4.77
CA THR A 158 4.68 1.42 -4.29
C THR A 158 6.04 0.72 -4.25
N PHE A 159 6.19 -0.17 -3.26
CA PHE A 159 7.38 -1.02 -3.12
C PHE A 159 7.44 -2.12 -4.20
N THR A 160 6.30 -2.49 -4.82
CA THR A 160 6.25 -3.44 -5.94
C THR A 160 7.08 -2.98 -7.15
N PHE A 161 7.22 -1.65 -7.34
CA PHE A 161 8.04 -1.08 -8.42
C PHE A 161 9.50 -0.85 -8.00
N ILE A 162 9.79 -0.82 -6.70
CA ILE A 162 11.17 -0.64 -6.20
C ILE A 162 12.03 -1.83 -6.58
N THR A 163 11.57 -3.06 -6.33
CA THR A 163 12.36 -4.27 -6.61
C THR A 163 12.81 -4.36 -8.08
N PRO A 164 11.94 -4.23 -9.11
CA PRO A 164 12.39 -4.22 -10.49
C PRO A 164 13.21 -2.96 -10.84
N THR A 165 12.93 -1.80 -10.24
CA THR A 165 13.76 -0.59 -10.43
C THR A 165 15.20 -0.81 -9.95
N LEU A 166 15.39 -1.42 -8.78
CA LEU A 166 16.72 -1.76 -8.27
C LEU A 166 17.41 -2.80 -9.15
N ALA A 167 16.67 -3.78 -9.68
CA ALA A 167 17.21 -4.77 -10.61
C ALA A 167 17.71 -4.13 -11.92
N ILE A 168 16.94 -3.18 -12.48
CA ILE A 168 17.36 -2.40 -13.66
C ILE A 168 18.61 -1.58 -13.34
N LEU A 169 18.61 -0.81 -12.24
CA LEU A 169 19.73 0.05 -11.88
C LEU A 169 21.00 -0.73 -11.45
N ALA A 170 20.87 -2.01 -11.10
CA ALA A 170 22.00 -2.89 -10.77
C ALA A 170 22.75 -3.42 -12.00
N LEU A 171 22.17 -3.29 -13.21
CA LEU A 171 22.84 -3.69 -14.45
C LEU A 171 24.18 -2.94 -14.62
N PRO A 172 25.23 -3.56 -15.18
CA PRO A 172 26.55 -2.93 -15.33
C PRO A 172 26.52 -1.56 -16.03
N LYS A 173 25.58 -1.36 -16.96
CA LYS A 173 25.37 -0.09 -17.67
C LYS A 173 24.96 1.06 -16.74
N TRP A 174 24.25 0.77 -15.66
CA TRP A 174 23.57 1.77 -14.83
C TRP A 174 24.20 1.95 -13.43
N ARG A 175 25.20 1.14 -13.07
CA ARG A 175 25.93 1.29 -11.80
C ARG A 175 26.51 2.70 -11.66
N CYS A 176 26.52 3.23 -10.44
CA CYS A 176 27.18 4.50 -10.18
C CYS A 176 28.70 4.34 -10.37
N PRO A 177 29.38 5.35 -10.95
CA PRO A 177 30.84 5.34 -11.02
C PRO A 177 31.42 5.35 -9.60
N ASP A 178 32.45 4.54 -9.37
CA ASP A 178 33.18 4.57 -8.10
C ASP A 178 33.83 5.95 -7.94
N SER A 179 33.52 6.65 -6.83
CA SER A 179 34.12 7.97 -6.53
C SER A 179 35.65 7.92 -6.38
N SER A 180 36.27 6.73 -6.41
CA SER A 180 37.71 6.48 -6.38
C SER A 180 38.34 6.22 -7.75
N ALA A 181 37.58 6.26 -8.85
CA ALA A 181 38.18 6.27 -10.17
C ALA A 181 38.87 7.62 -10.39
N ASP A 182 40.19 7.61 -10.24
CA ASP A 182 41.12 8.71 -10.52
C ASP A 182 40.66 9.49 -11.76
N PRO A 183 40.42 10.81 -11.69
CA PRO A 183 40.19 11.63 -12.87
C PRO A 183 41.53 11.83 -13.61
N GLN A 184 42.13 10.74 -14.08
CA GLN A 184 43.18 10.80 -15.10
C GLN A 184 42.54 10.90 -16.48
N VAL A 185 41.82 11.99 -16.74
CA VAL A 185 41.57 12.45 -18.11
C VAL A 185 41.63 13.97 -18.11
N ASN A 186 42.64 14.51 -18.79
CA ASN A 186 42.86 15.92 -19.08
C ASN A 186 41.59 16.61 -19.62
N GLY A 187 40.83 17.22 -18.73
CA GLY A 187 39.65 18.03 -19.04
C GLY A 187 39.57 19.20 -18.06
N THR A 188 40.31 20.27 -18.37
CA THR A 188 40.16 21.59 -17.77
C THR A 188 38.74 22.08 -18.02
N ASP A 189 37.86 22.00 -17.01
CA ASP A 189 36.84 23.00 -16.67
C ASP A 189 35.91 22.47 -15.56
N PRO A 190 35.83 23.10 -14.37
CA PRO A 190 34.95 22.67 -13.28
C PRO A 190 33.45 22.66 -13.66
N ALA A 191 33.07 23.45 -14.67
CA ALA A 191 31.71 23.45 -15.21
C ALA A 191 31.36 22.13 -15.93
N SER A 192 32.32 21.47 -16.59
CA SER A 192 32.09 20.20 -17.29
C SER A 192 31.82 19.04 -16.32
N LEU A 193 32.47 19.04 -15.15
CA LEU A 193 32.27 18.06 -14.08
C LEU A 193 30.89 18.21 -13.43
N LEU A 194 30.47 19.45 -13.11
CA LEU A 194 29.16 19.74 -12.53
C LEU A 194 28.00 19.41 -13.48
N VAL A 195 28.14 19.71 -14.78
CA VAL A 195 27.15 19.33 -15.80
C VAL A 195 27.03 17.80 -15.92
N ASN A 196 28.13 17.06 -15.73
CA ASN A 196 28.13 15.60 -15.81
C ASN A 196 27.39 14.94 -14.64
N GLU A 197 27.51 15.46 -13.41
CA GLU A 197 26.83 14.90 -12.24
C GLU A 197 25.30 15.02 -12.32
N ASP A 198 24.78 16.17 -12.77
CA ASP A 198 23.35 16.38 -12.91
C ASP A 198 22.75 15.57 -14.07
N GLU A 199 23.49 15.32 -15.15
CA GLU A 199 23.02 14.45 -16.22
C GLU A 199 23.10 12.96 -15.84
N LEU A 200 24.07 12.56 -15.02
CA LEU A 200 24.31 11.17 -14.62
C LEU A 200 23.04 10.51 -14.07
N TRP A 201 22.37 11.16 -13.11
CA TRP A 201 21.17 10.62 -12.50
C TRP A 201 19.94 10.77 -13.39
N LYS A 202 19.86 11.84 -14.21
CA LYS A 202 18.75 12.05 -15.14
C LYS A 202 18.71 10.99 -16.25
N VAL A 203 19.84 10.46 -16.72
CA VAL A 203 19.81 9.35 -17.70
C VAL A 203 19.20 8.10 -17.05
N ARG A 204 19.51 7.83 -15.78
CA ARG A 204 18.97 6.67 -15.03
C ARG A 204 17.48 6.81 -14.77
N ILE A 205 17.03 7.99 -14.34
CA ILE A 205 15.60 8.22 -14.14
C ILE A 205 14.83 8.11 -15.46
N ARG A 206 15.37 8.59 -16.59
CA ARG A 206 14.77 8.45 -17.93
C ARG A 206 14.52 7.00 -18.34
N GLU A 207 15.44 6.10 -18.00
CA GLU A 207 15.27 4.66 -18.23
C GLU A 207 14.13 4.07 -17.40
N ILE A 208 14.06 4.44 -16.11
CA ILE A 208 12.97 4.01 -15.23
C ILE A 208 11.63 4.59 -15.68
N GLN A 209 11.62 5.86 -16.12
CA GLN A 209 10.44 6.50 -16.70
C GLN A 209 9.94 5.73 -17.92
N GLY A 210 10.82 5.40 -18.87
CA GLY A 210 10.39 4.68 -20.08
C GLY A 210 9.91 3.26 -19.76
N ALA A 211 10.60 2.56 -18.84
CA ALA A 211 10.18 1.24 -18.38
C ALA A 211 8.78 1.25 -17.75
N ILE A 212 8.52 2.17 -16.81
CA ILE A 212 7.22 2.31 -16.15
C ILE A 212 6.15 2.75 -17.15
N LEU A 213 6.44 3.72 -18.02
CA LEU A 213 5.50 4.26 -19.00
C LEU A 213 4.96 3.16 -19.91
N VAL A 214 5.84 2.35 -20.49
CA VAL A 214 5.44 1.29 -21.43
C VAL A 214 4.86 0.10 -20.68
N ALA A 215 5.45 -0.32 -19.55
CA ALA A 215 4.91 -1.45 -18.79
C ALA A 215 3.50 -1.16 -18.24
N SER A 216 3.19 0.08 -17.88
CA SER A 216 1.87 0.48 -17.36
C SER A 216 0.78 0.50 -18.45
N LEU A 217 1.14 0.51 -19.74
CA LEU A 217 0.18 0.27 -20.81
C LEU A 217 -0.45 -1.11 -20.70
N LEU A 218 0.27 -2.11 -20.17
CA LEU A 218 -0.32 -3.41 -19.85
C LEU A 218 -1.46 -3.26 -18.83
N GLN A 219 -1.23 -2.55 -17.73
CA GLN A 219 -2.25 -2.32 -16.69
C GLN A 219 -3.46 -1.61 -17.26
N LEU A 220 -3.23 -0.59 -18.09
CA LEU A 220 -4.28 0.14 -18.79
C LEU A 220 -5.09 -0.80 -19.70
N VAL A 221 -4.43 -1.61 -20.52
CA VAL A 221 -5.08 -2.59 -21.41
C VAL A 221 -5.84 -3.64 -20.60
N LEU A 222 -5.27 -4.17 -19.52
CA LEU A 222 -5.94 -5.14 -18.64
C LEU A 222 -7.23 -4.56 -18.06
N GLY A 223 -7.16 -3.31 -17.56
CA GLY A 223 -8.33 -2.60 -17.04
C GLY A 223 -9.39 -2.34 -18.13
N LEU A 224 -9.00 -1.80 -19.29
CA LEU A 224 -9.92 -1.46 -20.37
C LEU A 224 -10.53 -2.68 -21.09
N SER A 225 -9.80 -3.80 -21.15
CA SER A 225 -10.26 -5.05 -21.78
C SER A 225 -11.09 -5.94 -20.85
N GLY A 226 -11.05 -5.69 -19.54
CA GLY A 226 -11.67 -6.57 -18.54
C GLY A 226 -10.98 -7.92 -18.37
N LEU A 227 -9.79 -8.11 -18.95
CA LEU A 227 -8.98 -9.33 -18.82
C LEU A 227 -8.47 -9.55 -17.38
N VAL A 228 -8.60 -8.57 -16.49
CA VAL A 228 -8.26 -8.71 -15.06
C VAL A 228 -8.92 -9.96 -14.45
N GLY A 229 -10.20 -10.20 -14.77
CA GLY A 229 -10.92 -11.38 -14.27
C GLY A 229 -10.34 -12.71 -14.77
N LEU A 230 -9.82 -12.75 -16.00
CA LEU A 230 -9.14 -13.93 -16.55
C LEU A 230 -7.81 -14.17 -15.84
N VAL A 231 -7.02 -13.12 -15.63
CA VAL A 231 -5.73 -13.17 -14.92
C VAL A 231 -5.93 -13.69 -13.48
N LEU A 232 -6.91 -13.15 -12.76
CA LEU A 232 -7.26 -13.60 -11.40
C LEU A 232 -7.80 -15.05 -11.32
N LYS A 233 -8.25 -15.63 -12.44
CA LYS A 233 -8.68 -17.03 -12.44
C LYS A 233 -7.51 -17.98 -12.21
N PHE A 234 -6.32 -17.62 -12.71
CA PHE A 234 -5.12 -18.45 -12.64
C PHE A 234 -4.18 -18.10 -11.48
N ILE A 235 -4.33 -16.92 -10.90
CA ILE A 235 -3.50 -16.47 -9.78
C ILE A 235 -4.24 -16.68 -8.46
N GLY A 236 -3.74 -17.66 -7.69
CA GLY A 236 -4.23 -17.97 -6.36
C GLY A 236 -3.42 -17.31 -5.23
N PRO A 237 -3.89 -17.42 -3.98
CA PRO A 237 -3.18 -16.91 -2.79
C PRO A 237 -1.79 -17.53 -2.61
N LEU A 238 -1.55 -18.74 -3.14
CA LEU A 238 -0.23 -19.39 -3.15
C LEU A 238 0.82 -18.70 -4.02
N ALA A 239 0.41 -17.92 -5.02
CA ALA A 239 1.31 -17.06 -5.80
C ALA A 239 1.44 -15.66 -5.17
N ILE A 240 0.33 -15.12 -4.66
CA ILE A 240 0.27 -13.77 -4.06
C ILE A 240 1.08 -13.69 -2.75
N ALA A 241 0.94 -14.68 -1.86
CA ALA A 241 1.57 -14.65 -0.56
C ALA A 241 3.12 -14.60 -0.63
N PRO A 242 3.81 -15.46 -1.40
CA PRO A 242 5.26 -15.33 -1.62
C PRO A 242 5.64 -14.01 -2.28
N THR A 243 4.87 -13.54 -3.26
CA THR A 243 5.15 -12.28 -3.97
C THR A 243 5.20 -11.11 -2.99
N ILE A 244 4.13 -10.90 -2.22
CA ILE A 244 4.04 -9.78 -1.26
C ILE A 244 5.05 -9.95 -0.12
N ASN A 245 5.24 -11.18 0.35
CA ASN A 245 6.24 -11.47 1.38
C ASN A 245 7.65 -11.04 0.93
N LEU A 246 8.02 -11.37 -0.31
CA LEU A 246 9.33 -11.06 -0.88
C LEU A 246 9.52 -9.57 -1.22
N ILE A 247 8.45 -8.81 -1.43
CA ILE A 247 8.56 -7.34 -1.50
C ILE A 247 9.13 -6.81 -0.19
N GLY A 248 8.55 -7.22 0.94
CA GLY A 248 9.04 -6.82 2.26
C GLY A 248 10.43 -7.38 2.55
N LEU A 249 10.63 -8.68 2.35
CA LEU A 249 11.90 -9.34 2.66
C LEU A 249 13.05 -8.86 1.80
N SER A 250 12.86 -8.55 0.51
CA SER A 250 13.96 -8.13 -0.39
C SER A 250 14.56 -6.77 -0.04
N LEU A 251 13.84 -5.93 0.71
CA LEU A 251 14.30 -4.59 1.09
C LEU A 251 15.06 -4.57 2.43
N PHE A 252 15.39 -5.74 3.00
CA PHE A 252 16.11 -5.85 4.27
C PHE A 252 17.51 -5.21 4.23
N ILE A 253 18.21 -5.27 3.08
CA ILE A 253 19.54 -4.66 2.91
C ILE A 253 19.44 -3.14 3.07
N GLN A 254 18.40 -2.52 2.50
CA GLN A 254 18.16 -1.08 2.59
C GLN A 254 17.86 -0.66 4.03
N ALA A 255 17.06 -1.45 4.75
CA ALA A 255 16.83 -1.24 6.18
C ALA A 255 18.13 -1.39 7.00
N GLY A 256 18.95 -2.40 6.69
CA GLY A 256 20.22 -2.66 7.37
C GLY A 256 21.25 -1.57 7.15
N GLN A 257 21.44 -1.11 5.90
CA GLN A 257 22.38 -0.04 5.56
C GLN A 257 22.03 1.29 6.24
N LYS A 258 20.74 1.67 6.23
CA LYS A 258 20.27 2.90 6.88
C LYS A 258 20.30 2.80 8.41
N SER A 259 19.94 1.64 8.97
CA SER A 259 20.05 1.40 10.42
C SER A 259 21.50 1.35 10.91
N GLY A 260 22.40 0.83 10.07
CA GLY A 260 23.83 0.72 10.34
C GLY A 260 24.55 2.07 10.54
N ALA A 261 23.93 3.17 10.14
CA ALA A 261 24.40 4.52 10.49
C ALA A 261 24.45 4.76 12.00
N HIS A 262 23.47 4.25 12.75
CA HIS A 262 23.44 4.25 14.23
C HIS A 262 22.35 3.30 14.78
N TRP A 263 22.68 2.06 15.10
CA TRP A 263 21.74 1.04 15.57
C TRP A 263 20.96 1.45 16.82
N GLY A 264 21.55 2.19 17.75
CA GLY A 264 20.85 2.65 18.97
C GLY A 264 19.64 3.56 18.67
N ILE A 265 19.75 4.43 17.66
CA ILE A 265 18.68 5.36 17.27
C ILE A 265 17.65 4.64 16.40
N ALA A 266 18.10 3.73 15.53
CA ALA A 266 17.19 2.86 14.79
C ALA A 266 16.34 2.00 15.74
N ALA A 267 16.98 1.38 16.74
CA ALA A 267 16.30 0.61 17.78
C ALA A 267 15.33 1.47 18.61
N LEU A 268 15.74 2.68 19.00
CA LEU A 268 14.84 3.63 19.68
C LEU A 268 13.61 3.94 18.82
N THR A 269 13.81 4.20 17.52
CA THR A 269 12.71 4.48 16.58
C THR A 269 11.74 3.29 16.56
N VAL A 270 12.25 2.07 16.42
CA VAL A 270 11.44 0.84 16.47
C VAL A 270 10.69 0.71 17.79
N CYS A 271 11.37 0.93 18.93
CA CYS A 271 10.76 0.88 20.26
C CYS A 271 9.64 1.91 20.42
N LEU A 272 9.83 3.14 19.95
CA LEU A 272 8.80 4.18 19.98
C LEU A 272 7.62 3.82 19.07
N ILE A 273 7.86 3.29 17.88
CA ILE A 273 6.79 2.83 16.99
C ILE A 273 5.99 1.71 17.66
N PHE A 274 6.64 0.74 18.32
CA PHE A 274 5.94 -0.30 19.08
C PHE A 274 5.20 0.26 20.30
N LEU A 275 5.79 1.20 21.02
CA LEU A 275 5.16 1.87 22.15
C LEU A 275 3.84 2.53 21.73
N PHE A 276 3.87 3.34 20.66
CA PHE A 276 2.66 4.02 20.17
C PHE A 276 1.67 3.07 19.50
N SER A 277 2.15 2.11 18.68
CA SER A 277 1.26 1.24 17.89
C SER A 277 0.67 0.07 18.68
N GLN A 278 1.35 -0.45 19.70
CA GLN A 278 0.92 -1.64 20.44
C GLN A 278 0.46 -1.30 21.84
N TYR A 279 1.31 -0.62 22.62
CA TYR A 279 1.07 -0.38 24.05
C TYR A 279 0.11 0.79 24.31
N LEU A 280 0.26 1.90 23.58
CA LEU A 280 -0.59 3.09 23.70
C LEU A 280 -1.76 3.09 22.72
N SER A 281 -1.95 2.01 21.96
CA SER A 281 -3.01 1.88 20.93
C SER A 281 -4.44 2.01 21.48
N LYS A 282 -4.63 1.71 22.77
CA LYS A 282 -5.91 1.82 23.48
C LYS A 282 -6.09 3.15 24.21
N VAL A 283 -5.04 3.97 24.28
CA VAL A 283 -5.08 5.27 24.96
C VAL A 283 -5.66 6.28 23.99
N ASN A 284 -6.93 6.61 24.18
CA ASN A 284 -7.57 7.70 23.46
C ASN A 284 -7.29 9.02 24.18
N LEU A 285 -6.83 10.03 23.43
CA LEU A 285 -6.59 11.36 23.99
C LEU A 285 -7.89 12.17 23.96
N PRO A 286 -8.25 12.85 25.07
CA PRO A 286 -9.34 13.82 25.08
C PRO A 286 -8.91 15.04 24.25
N LEU A 287 -9.44 15.17 23.04
CA LEU A 287 -9.29 16.37 22.22
C LEU A 287 -10.52 17.25 22.38
N ILE A 288 -10.27 18.55 22.54
CA ILE A 288 -11.32 19.56 22.66
C ILE A 288 -11.73 19.99 21.24
N ALA A 289 -12.96 19.69 20.86
CA ALA A 289 -13.54 20.15 19.60
C ALA A 289 -14.63 21.20 19.85
N TYR A 290 -14.62 22.27 19.06
CA TYR A 290 -15.68 23.27 19.06
C TYR A 290 -16.80 22.79 18.12
N LYS A 291 -17.92 22.31 18.69
CA LYS A 291 -19.09 21.83 17.93
C LYS A 291 -20.37 22.39 18.55
N ASP A 292 -21.28 22.88 17.71
CA ASP A 292 -22.59 23.41 18.13
C ASP A 292 -22.51 24.55 19.18
N LYS A 293 -21.56 25.48 19.01
CA LYS A 293 -21.25 26.57 19.96
C LYS A 293 -20.85 26.11 21.38
N LYS A 294 -20.54 24.82 21.57
CA LYS A 294 -20.07 24.25 22.83
C LYS A 294 -18.72 23.56 22.64
N TRP A 295 -17.89 23.64 23.66
CA TRP A 295 -16.67 22.85 23.74
C TRP A 295 -17.05 21.42 24.13
N LYS A 296 -16.87 20.46 23.22
CA LYS A 296 -17.08 19.03 23.49
C LYS A 296 -15.72 18.33 23.50
N VAL A 297 -15.45 17.57 24.55
CA VAL A 297 -14.28 16.70 24.63
C VAL A 297 -14.61 15.39 23.91
N PHE A 298 -13.88 15.05 22.86
CA PHE A 298 -14.01 13.79 22.13
C PHE A 298 -12.74 12.94 22.32
N GLN A 299 -12.90 11.62 22.42
CA GLN A 299 -11.81 10.68 22.59
C GLN A 299 -11.24 10.25 21.23
N TYR A 300 -10.04 10.70 20.88
CA TYR A 300 -9.43 10.41 19.59
C TYR A 300 -8.27 9.39 19.70
N PRO A 301 -8.24 8.33 18.85
CA PRO A 301 -7.22 7.27 18.90
C PRO A 301 -5.89 7.71 18.24
N LEU A 302 -5.28 8.78 18.75
CA LEU A 302 -4.14 9.47 18.14
C LEU A 302 -2.93 8.54 17.94
N PHE A 303 -2.56 7.79 18.99
CA PHE A 303 -1.38 6.92 18.96
C PHE A 303 -1.55 5.73 18.01
N LYS A 304 -2.76 5.19 17.89
CA LYS A 304 -3.05 4.07 16.99
C LYS A 304 -2.85 4.48 15.53
N LEU A 305 -3.32 5.68 15.16
CA LEU A 305 -3.26 6.19 13.79
C LEU A 305 -1.86 6.67 13.43
N PHE A 306 -1.26 7.54 14.26
CA PHE A 306 0.00 8.22 13.93
C PHE A 306 1.23 7.56 14.59
N SER A 307 1.16 6.27 14.91
CA SER A 307 2.23 5.55 15.63
C SER A 307 3.60 5.65 14.96
N ALA A 308 3.66 5.43 13.65
CA ALA A 308 4.90 5.53 12.88
C ALA A 308 5.46 6.96 12.90
N LEU A 309 4.60 7.97 12.71
CA LEU A 309 4.96 9.38 12.73
C LEU A 309 5.52 9.80 14.10
N PHE A 310 4.81 9.51 15.18
CA PHE A 310 5.30 9.86 16.53
C PHE A 310 6.60 9.14 16.87
N GLY A 311 6.76 7.90 16.43
CA GLY A 311 8.01 7.18 16.57
C GLY A 311 9.18 7.90 15.88
N MET A 312 8.98 8.32 14.63
CA MET A 312 9.96 9.07 13.88
C MET A 312 10.23 10.46 14.48
N CYS A 313 9.20 11.23 14.82
CA CYS A 313 9.34 12.55 15.42
C CYS A 313 10.05 12.50 16.77
N GLY A 314 9.74 11.50 17.60
CA GLY A 314 10.41 11.30 18.89
C GLY A 314 11.89 10.97 18.73
N ALA A 315 12.23 10.07 17.79
CA ALA A 315 13.62 9.73 17.50
C ALA A 315 14.38 10.90 16.85
N TRP A 316 13.74 11.63 15.92
CA TRP A 316 14.28 12.85 15.32
C TRP A 316 14.55 13.93 16.37
N LEU A 317 13.63 14.14 17.32
CA LEU A 317 13.80 15.11 18.40
C LEU A 317 14.99 14.74 19.28
N LEU A 318 15.17 13.45 19.60
CA LEU A 318 16.37 13.01 20.32
C LEU A 318 17.63 13.28 19.49
N CYS A 319 17.64 12.95 18.20
CA CYS A 319 18.78 13.25 17.33
C CYS A 319 19.10 14.74 17.28
N PHE A 320 18.07 15.60 17.23
CA PHE A 320 18.21 17.04 17.27
C PHE A 320 18.85 17.51 18.57
N LEU A 321 18.39 17.00 19.73
CA LEU A 321 19.00 17.32 21.02
C LEU A 321 20.45 16.83 21.10
N LEU A 322 20.74 15.60 20.69
CA LEU A 322 22.10 15.07 20.69
C LEU A 322 23.04 15.84 19.75
N THR A 323 22.52 16.32 18.61
CA THR A 323 23.26 17.20 17.68
C THR A 323 23.53 18.55 18.33
N TYR A 324 22.52 19.16 18.96
CA TYR A 324 22.63 20.46 19.63
C TYR A 324 23.65 20.43 20.78
N PHE A 325 23.66 19.36 21.58
CA PHE A 325 24.62 19.16 22.65
C PHE A 325 25.99 18.61 22.18
N ASN A 326 26.21 18.48 20.86
CA ASN A 326 27.43 17.88 20.27
C ASN A 326 27.79 16.50 20.85
N ALA A 327 26.79 15.72 21.25
CA ALA A 327 26.95 14.34 21.73
C ALA A 327 27.17 13.33 20.58
N LEU A 328 26.91 13.75 19.33
CA LEU A 328 27.16 12.99 18.11
C LEU A 328 28.45 13.46 17.43
N PRO A 329 29.24 12.56 16.83
CA PRO A 329 30.54 12.90 16.25
C PRO A 329 30.40 13.82 15.04
N SER A 330 31.38 14.71 14.86
CA SER A 330 31.39 15.69 13.77
C SER A 330 32.12 15.21 12.51
N SER A 331 32.93 14.15 12.61
CA SER A 331 33.67 13.61 11.47
C SER A 331 32.80 12.67 10.62
N PRO A 332 32.74 12.83 9.28
CA PRO A 332 31.98 11.94 8.41
C PRO A 332 32.35 10.45 8.45
N SER A 333 33.60 10.15 8.84
CA SER A 333 34.10 8.77 8.94
C SER A 333 33.71 8.07 10.24
N GLU A 334 33.16 8.80 11.22
CA GLU A 334 32.83 8.25 12.53
C GLU A 334 31.41 7.67 12.59
N TYR A 335 31.29 6.55 13.29
CA TYR A 335 30.00 5.91 13.54
C TYR A 335 29.06 6.85 14.30
N GLY A 336 27.86 7.06 13.77
CA GLY A 336 26.89 7.99 14.33
C GLY A 336 26.89 9.40 13.73
N TYR A 337 27.86 9.76 12.87
CA TYR A 337 27.84 11.07 12.18
C TYR A 337 26.51 11.31 11.46
N LYS A 338 26.05 10.30 10.72
CA LYS A 338 24.79 10.33 9.96
C LYS A 338 23.50 10.36 10.80
N ALA A 339 23.62 10.29 12.13
CA ALA A 339 22.51 10.52 13.03
C ALA A 339 22.25 12.02 13.29
N ARG A 340 23.20 12.88 12.92
CA ARG A 340 23.07 14.32 13.13
C ARG A 340 22.00 14.93 12.21
N THR A 341 21.30 15.94 12.72
CA THR A 341 20.22 16.63 12.00
C THR A 341 20.70 17.86 11.20
N ASP A 342 21.94 18.31 11.42
CA ASP A 342 22.51 19.52 10.81
C ASP A 342 23.23 19.26 9.47
N ILE A 343 23.54 18.00 9.14
CA ILE A 343 24.24 17.58 7.91
C ILE A 343 23.58 18.15 6.65
N ASN A 344 22.25 18.00 6.55
CA ASN A 344 21.47 18.38 5.38
C ASN A 344 20.74 19.72 5.56
N LEU A 345 21.11 20.55 6.54
CA LEU A 345 20.44 21.84 6.77
C LEU A 345 20.67 22.82 5.60
N SER A 346 21.79 22.68 4.90
CA SER A 346 22.08 23.42 3.66
C SER A 346 21.03 23.17 2.57
N ALA A 347 20.44 21.96 2.52
CA ALA A 347 19.39 21.61 1.57
C ALA A 347 18.13 22.45 1.79
N VAL A 348 17.72 22.65 3.05
CA VAL A 348 16.51 23.43 3.39
C VAL A 348 16.74 24.92 3.10
N LYS A 349 17.95 25.41 3.37
CA LYS A 349 18.32 26.81 3.11
C LYS A 349 18.34 27.11 1.60
N SER A 350 18.97 26.24 0.80
CA SER A 350 19.14 26.40 -0.65
C SER A 350 17.90 26.03 -1.48
N ALA A 351 16.99 25.20 -0.96
CA ALA A 351 15.79 24.79 -1.68
C ALA A 351 14.90 25.99 -2.03
N ALA A 352 14.41 26.00 -3.28
CA ALA A 352 13.41 26.95 -3.74
C ALA A 352 12.11 26.83 -2.91
N TRP A 353 11.46 27.97 -2.67
CA TRP A 353 10.15 27.99 -1.99
C TRP A 353 9.09 27.26 -2.81
N PHE A 354 9.09 27.49 -4.12
CA PHE A 354 8.16 26.89 -5.06
C PHE A 354 8.93 26.07 -6.07
N TYR A 355 8.45 24.86 -6.30
CA TYR A 355 8.91 23.95 -7.34
C TYR A 355 7.69 23.35 -7.98
N LEU A 356 7.52 23.53 -9.29
CA LEU A 356 6.41 22.93 -10.03
C LEU A 356 6.95 21.70 -10.78
N PRO A 357 6.69 20.47 -10.31
CA PRO A 357 6.96 19.28 -11.09
C PRO A 357 6.20 19.34 -12.42
N TYR A 358 6.86 19.04 -13.54
CA TYR A 358 6.25 19.05 -14.86
C TYR A 358 6.65 17.79 -15.65
N PRO A 359 5.85 17.36 -16.64
CA PRO A 359 6.17 16.17 -17.42
C PRO A 359 7.43 16.39 -18.26
N GLY A 360 8.31 15.40 -18.31
CA GLY A 360 9.57 15.47 -19.05
C GLY A 360 10.66 16.31 -18.38
N GLN A 361 10.50 16.66 -17.09
CA GLN A 361 11.48 17.48 -16.34
C GLN A 361 12.89 16.88 -16.24
N TRP A 362 13.03 15.56 -16.43
CA TRP A 362 14.32 14.87 -16.46
C TRP A 362 14.80 14.53 -17.87
N GLY A 363 14.13 15.06 -18.90
CA GLY A 363 14.31 14.72 -20.30
C GLY A 363 13.33 13.67 -20.81
N VAL A 364 13.47 13.31 -22.09
CA VAL A 364 12.60 12.34 -22.76
C VAL A 364 12.84 10.93 -22.20
N PRO A 365 11.79 10.16 -21.87
CA PRO A 365 11.93 8.78 -21.40
C PRO A 365 12.71 7.91 -22.40
N THR A 366 13.64 7.09 -21.90
CA THR A 366 14.34 6.08 -22.72
C THR A 366 13.72 4.72 -22.48
N VAL A 367 13.46 4.00 -23.56
CA VAL A 367 12.79 2.69 -23.51
C VAL A 367 13.78 1.62 -23.95
N SER A 368 14.04 0.65 -23.08
CA SER A 368 14.69 -0.61 -23.45
C SER A 368 13.73 -1.79 -23.25
N MET A 369 13.83 -2.79 -24.13
CA MET A 369 12.92 -3.92 -24.10
C MET A 369 13.06 -4.72 -22.80
N SER A 370 14.30 -4.93 -22.34
CA SER A 370 14.62 -5.65 -21.11
C SER A 370 14.03 -4.97 -19.86
N SER A 371 14.20 -3.65 -19.72
CA SER A 371 13.64 -2.88 -18.59
C SER A 371 12.11 -2.87 -18.60
N VAL A 372 11.46 -2.74 -19.76
CA VAL A 372 9.99 -2.77 -19.87
C VAL A 372 9.44 -4.11 -19.40
N LEU A 373 9.97 -5.20 -19.96
CA LEU A 373 9.52 -6.55 -19.63
C LEU A 373 9.80 -6.90 -18.15
N GLY A 374 10.93 -6.46 -17.60
CA GLY A 374 11.22 -6.59 -16.17
C GLY A 374 10.24 -5.81 -15.29
N MET A 375 9.87 -4.59 -15.69
CA MET A 375 8.94 -3.73 -14.96
C MET A 375 7.50 -4.27 -14.99
N MET A 376 7.10 -5.06 -16.00
CA MET A 376 5.77 -5.70 -16.05
C MET A 376 5.49 -6.58 -14.84
N ALA A 377 6.51 -7.17 -14.21
CA ALA A 377 6.34 -7.93 -12.97
C ALA A 377 5.82 -7.05 -11.82
N GLY A 378 6.37 -5.83 -11.69
CA GLY A 378 5.91 -4.83 -10.71
C GLY A 378 4.47 -4.41 -10.96
N VAL A 379 4.14 -4.12 -12.22
CA VAL A 379 2.79 -3.74 -12.68
C VAL A 379 1.74 -4.83 -12.40
N LEU A 380 2.08 -6.09 -12.67
CA LEU A 380 1.15 -7.20 -12.41
C LEU A 380 0.93 -7.41 -10.91
N ALA A 381 1.99 -7.32 -10.10
CA ALA A 381 1.86 -7.44 -8.65
C ALA A 381 1.06 -6.28 -8.05
N SER A 382 1.29 -5.04 -8.50
CA SER A 382 0.51 -3.88 -8.03
C SER A 382 -0.97 -4.00 -8.42
N THR A 383 -1.26 -4.51 -9.61
CA THR A 383 -2.64 -4.80 -10.05
C THR A 383 -3.34 -5.77 -9.09
N MET A 384 -2.64 -6.83 -8.66
CA MET A 384 -3.19 -7.82 -7.72
C MET A 384 -3.41 -7.21 -6.32
N GLU A 385 -2.46 -6.41 -5.85
CA GLU A 385 -2.54 -5.69 -4.57
C GLU A 385 -3.74 -4.74 -4.55
N SER A 386 -3.89 -3.92 -5.60
CA SER A 386 -4.99 -2.95 -5.73
C SER A 386 -6.37 -3.58 -5.75
N ILE A 387 -6.54 -4.77 -6.34
CA ILE A 387 -7.84 -5.45 -6.33
C ILE A 387 -8.24 -5.80 -4.89
N GLY A 388 -7.31 -6.36 -4.10
CA GLY A 388 -7.57 -6.64 -2.68
C GLY A 388 -7.93 -5.38 -1.90
N ASP A 389 -7.25 -4.28 -2.19
CA ASP A 389 -7.52 -2.96 -1.62
C ASP A 389 -8.90 -2.41 -2.00
N TYR A 390 -9.38 -2.60 -3.23
CA TYR A 390 -10.70 -2.14 -3.66
C TYR A 390 -11.81 -2.79 -2.85
N TYR A 391 -11.74 -4.11 -2.64
CA TYR A 391 -12.72 -4.83 -1.83
C TYR A 391 -12.59 -4.47 -0.34
N ALA A 392 -11.38 -4.36 0.18
CA ALA A 392 -11.15 -3.95 1.57
C ALA A 392 -11.69 -2.54 1.84
N CYS A 393 -11.44 -1.61 0.92
CA CYS A 393 -11.93 -0.24 1.00
C CYS A 393 -13.45 -0.17 0.91
N ALA A 394 -14.09 -0.89 -0.02
CA ALA A 394 -15.54 -0.93 -0.13
C ALA A 394 -16.19 -1.39 1.18
N ARG A 395 -15.71 -2.50 1.74
CA ARG A 395 -16.17 -3.02 3.04
C ARG A 395 -16.00 -2.03 4.18
N LEU A 396 -14.84 -1.36 4.27
CA LEU A 396 -14.54 -0.43 5.36
C LEU A 396 -15.19 0.96 5.19
N SER A 397 -15.60 1.32 3.98
CA SER A 397 -16.33 2.57 3.68
C SER A 397 -17.85 2.41 3.67
N GLY A 398 -18.36 1.20 3.94
CA GLY A 398 -19.79 0.90 3.89
C GLY A 398 -20.37 0.86 2.47
N ALA A 399 -19.52 0.81 1.44
CA ALA A 399 -19.96 0.67 0.06
C ALA A 399 -20.25 -0.81 -0.29
N PRO A 400 -21.19 -1.09 -1.22
CA PRO A 400 -21.38 -2.43 -1.73
C PRO A 400 -20.08 -2.96 -2.39
N PRO A 401 -19.87 -4.28 -2.49
CA PRO A 401 -18.71 -4.83 -3.18
C PRO A 401 -18.58 -4.26 -4.60
N PRO A 402 -17.39 -3.82 -5.03
CA PRO A 402 -17.22 -3.14 -6.30
C PRO A 402 -17.58 -4.10 -7.45
N PRO A 403 -18.48 -3.71 -8.36
CA PRO A 403 -18.79 -4.51 -9.53
C PRO A 403 -17.58 -4.59 -10.47
N THR A 404 -17.55 -5.60 -11.33
CA THR A 404 -16.43 -5.85 -12.25
C THR A 404 -16.04 -4.64 -13.09
N HIS A 405 -17.03 -3.86 -13.56
CA HIS A 405 -16.77 -2.65 -14.34
C HIS A 405 -16.06 -1.55 -13.52
N ALA A 406 -16.35 -1.44 -12.23
CA ALA A 406 -15.69 -0.49 -11.34
C ALA A 406 -14.24 -0.91 -11.05
N ILE A 407 -13.99 -2.22 -10.89
CA ILE A 407 -12.64 -2.79 -10.73
C ILE A 407 -11.81 -2.54 -12.00
N ASN A 408 -12.35 -2.91 -13.16
CA ASN A 408 -11.72 -2.73 -14.46
C ASN A 408 -11.35 -1.27 -14.72
N ARG A 409 -12.28 -0.35 -14.43
CA ARG A 409 -12.04 1.09 -14.53
C ARG A 409 -11.01 1.59 -13.52
N GLY A 410 -11.05 1.07 -12.29
CA GLY A 410 -10.06 1.33 -11.26
C GLY A 410 -8.64 0.99 -11.71
N ILE A 411 -8.44 -0.22 -12.23
CA ILE A 411 -7.16 -0.68 -12.76
C ILE A 411 -6.73 0.15 -13.99
N ALA A 412 -7.67 0.50 -14.87
CA ALA A 412 -7.36 1.36 -16.02
C ALA A 412 -6.85 2.74 -15.58
N VAL A 413 -7.53 3.39 -14.63
CA VAL A 413 -7.13 4.71 -14.11
C VAL A 413 -5.84 4.63 -13.30
N GLU A 414 -5.60 3.54 -12.59
CA GLU A 414 -4.32 3.28 -11.94
C GLU A 414 -3.18 3.14 -12.96
N GLY A 415 -3.41 2.44 -14.07
CA GLY A 415 -2.49 2.39 -15.21
C GLY A 415 -2.20 3.77 -15.81
N VAL A 416 -3.24 4.63 -15.97
CA VAL A 416 -3.06 6.04 -16.34
C VAL A 416 -2.23 6.79 -15.30
N GLY A 417 -2.47 6.54 -14.02
CA GLY A 417 -1.70 7.12 -12.91
C GLY A 417 -0.21 6.77 -12.97
N CYS A 418 0.11 5.50 -13.24
CA CYS A 418 1.50 5.07 -13.44
C CYS A 418 2.14 5.71 -14.68
N ILE A 419 1.38 5.89 -15.78
CA ILE A 419 1.86 6.63 -16.96
C ILE A 419 2.16 8.10 -16.59
N LEU A 420 1.29 8.76 -15.85
CA LEU A 420 1.53 10.13 -15.37
C LEU A 420 2.75 10.21 -14.44
N ALA A 421 2.93 9.23 -13.56
CA ALA A 421 4.08 9.11 -12.67
C ALA A 421 5.39 8.95 -13.45
N ALA A 422 5.37 8.15 -14.52
CA ALA A 422 6.49 8.02 -15.44
C ALA A 422 6.77 9.32 -16.21
N LEU A 423 5.73 9.97 -16.74
CA LEU A 423 5.89 11.23 -17.50
C LEU A 423 6.48 12.35 -16.63
N TRP A 424 6.00 12.51 -15.39
CA TRP A 424 6.58 13.44 -14.42
C TRP A 424 7.93 12.97 -13.89
N GLY A 425 8.22 11.66 -13.91
CA GLY A 425 9.48 11.14 -13.41
C GLY A 425 9.56 11.11 -11.89
N SER A 426 8.53 10.59 -11.24
CA SER A 426 8.55 10.27 -9.80
C SER A 426 9.53 9.14 -9.45
N GLY A 427 10.03 8.40 -10.45
CA GLY A 427 10.87 7.22 -10.28
C GLY A 427 10.12 5.96 -9.83
N ASN A 428 8.79 6.01 -9.74
CA ASN A 428 7.96 4.90 -9.24
C ASN A 428 6.54 4.97 -9.81
N GLY A 429 5.85 3.83 -9.91
CA GLY A 429 4.43 3.78 -10.26
C GLY A 429 3.53 4.23 -9.10
N THR A 430 2.24 4.43 -9.36
CA THR A 430 1.25 4.73 -8.31
C THR A 430 0.29 3.57 -8.10
N THR A 431 0.02 3.21 -6.85
CA THR A 431 -0.94 2.17 -6.50
C THR A 431 -1.79 2.57 -5.30
N SER A 432 -2.79 1.75 -5.00
CA SER A 432 -3.66 1.88 -3.82
C SER A 432 -2.88 1.72 -2.50
N TYR A 433 -3.11 2.62 -1.53
CA TYR A 433 -2.44 2.55 -0.23
C TYR A 433 -3.22 1.75 0.82
N SER A 434 -2.86 0.49 1.03
CA SER A 434 -3.48 -0.38 2.05
C SER A 434 -3.39 0.18 3.47
N GLN A 435 -2.34 0.95 3.80
CA GLN A 435 -2.19 1.60 5.11
C GLN A 435 -3.30 2.63 5.37
N ASN A 436 -3.67 3.39 4.34
CA ASN A 436 -4.74 4.38 4.42
C ASN A 436 -6.12 3.70 4.50
N ILE A 437 -6.27 2.55 3.82
CA ILE A 437 -7.48 1.72 3.91
C ILE A 437 -7.62 1.11 5.32
N ALA A 438 -6.52 0.66 5.94
CA ALA A 438 -6.54 0.20 7.32
C ALA A 438 -6.92 1.33 8.29
N ALA A 439 -6.40 2.55 8.05
CA ALA A 439 -6.74 3.73 8.84
C ALA A 439 -8.23 4.11 8.71
N LEU A 440 -8.82 3.97 7.53
CA LEU A 440 -10.27 4.14 7.31
C LEU A 440 -11.10 3.26 8.26
N GLY A 441 -10.71 1.99 8.45
CA GLY A 441 -11.40 1.09 9.38
C GLY A 441 -11.32 1.51 10.85
N ILE A 442 -10.36 2.37 11.21
CA ILE A 442 -10.17 2.90 12.56
C ILE A 442 -10.87 4.26 12.71
N THR A 443 -10.66 5.18 11.77
CA THR A 443 -11.23 6.53 11.80
C THR A 443 -12.72 6.53 11.51
N ARG A 444 -13.21 5.51 10.80
CA ARG A 444 -14.60 5.42 10.33
C ARG A 444 -14.99 6.60 9.43
N VAL A 445 -14.02 7.17 8.72
CA VAL A 445 -14.20 8.29 7.76
C VAL A 445 -14.02 7.77 6.34
N GLY A 446 -15.10 7.28 5.74
CA GLY A 446 -15.17 6.75 4.37
C GLY A 446 -15.48 7.78 3.28
N SER A 447 -15.51 9.08 3.59
CA SER A 447 -15.89 10.09 2.60
C SER A 447 -14.85 10.25 1.47
N ARG A 448 -15.34 10.21 0.23
CA ARG A 448 -14.52 10.47 -0.97
C ARG A 448 -13.96 11.88 -1.01
N LEU A 449 -14.74 12.85 -0.54
CA LEU A 449 -14.34 14.26 -0.53
C LEU A 449 -13.11 14.48 0.37
N VAL A 450 -13.01 13.73 1.47
CA VAL A 450 -11.85 13.78 2.38
C VAL A 450 -10.57 13.33 1.65
N LEU A 451 -10.64 12.26 0.87
CA LEU A 451 -9.47 11.75 0.14
C LEU A 451 -9.17 12.54 -1.12
N GLN A 452 -10.17 13.15 -1.76
CA GLN A 452 -9.95 14.17 -2.79
C GLN A 452 -9.22 15.39 -2.19
N THR A 453 -9.62 15.81 -0.99
CA THR A 453 -8.93 16.89 -0.26
C THR A 453 -7.50 16.48 0.10
N ALA A 454 -7.27 15.22 0.51
CA ALA A 454 -5.92 14.69 0.72
C ALA A 454 -5.08 14.77 -0.57
N GLY A 455 -5.63 14.37 -1.71
CA GLY A 455 -4.97 14.48 -3.01
C GLY A 455 -4.64 15.93 -3.40
N LEU A 456 -5.55 16.87 -3.16
CA LEU A 456 -5.30 18.29 -3.37
C LEU A 456 -4.20 18.83 -2.44
N LEU A 457 -4.21 18.43 -1.17
CA LEU A 457 -3.16 18.80 -0.21
C LEU A 457 -1.80 18.24 -0.64
N MET A 458 -1.74 17.01 -1.15
CA MET A 458 -0.51 16.41 -1.69
C MET A 458 0.04 17.18 -2.88
N ILE A 459 -0.83 17.65 -3.80
CA ILE A 459 -0.44 18.52 -4.90
C ILE A 459 0.15 19.81 -4.34
N ILE A 460 -0.59 20.51 -3.47
CA ILE A 460 -0.16 21.80 -2.90
C ILE A 460 1.17 21.66 -2.16
N LEU A 461 1.30 20.65 -1.28
CA LEU A 461 2.52 20.39 -0.52
C LEU A 461 3.68 19.94 -1.40
N GLY A 462 3.40 19.19 -2.47
CA GLY A 462 4.36 18.86 -3.51
C GLY A 462 4.92 20.12 -4.19
N LEU A 463 4.13 21.16 -4.37
CA LEU A 463 4.59 22.43 -4.96
C LEU A 463 5.55 23.23 -4.05
N PHE A 464 5.54 22.97 -2.74
CA PHE A 464 6.43 23.65 -1.80
C PHE A 464 7.78 22.91 -1.70
N GLY A 465 8.78 23.39 -2.44
CA GLY A 465 10.12 22.79 -2.49
C GLY A 465 10.80 22.74 -1.11
N LYS A 466 10.59 23.75 -0.27
CA LYS A 466 11.11 23.75 1.12
C LYS A 466 10.48 22.69 2.00
N PHE A 467 9.20 22.41 1.83
CA PHE A 467 8.51 21.37 2.59
C PHE A 467 9.12 20.00 2.28
N SER A 468 9.39 19.73 1.00
CA SER A 468 10.08 18.51 0.57
C SER A 468 11.53 18.43 1.10
N ALA A 469 12.24 19.57 1.14
CA ALA A 469 13.61 19.63 1.65
C ALA A 469 13.72 19.34 3.15
N VAL A 470 12.72 19.69 3.96
CA VAL A 470 12.68 19.38 5.40
C VAL A 470 12.78 17.86 5.62
N PHE A 471 12.19 17.04 4.75
CA PHE A 471 12.25 15.58 4.90
C PHE A 471 13.64 14.98 4.69
N ILE A 472 14.54 15.68 4.00
CA ILE A 472 15.93 15.27 3.81
C ILE A 472 16.74 15.44 5.11
N THR A 473 16.24 16.25 6.05
CA THR A 473 16.86 16.43 7.37
C THR A 473 16.59 15.27 8.34
N ILE A 474 15.73 14.32 7.95
CA ILE A 474 15.48 13.13 8.77
C ILE A 474 16.76 12.26 8.73
N PRO A 475 17.37 11.97 9.89
CA PRO A 475 18.60 11.18 9.93
C PRO A 475 18.40 9.76 9.37
N GLU A 476 19.42 9.23 8.71
CA GLU A 476 19.40 7.86 8.16
C GLU A 476 19.00 6.77 9.17
N PRO A 477 19.47 6.76 10.44
CA PRO A 477 19.07 5.72 11.38
C PRO A 477 17.59 5.79 11.79
N VAL A 478 16.96 6.97 11.75
CA VAL A 478 15.51 7.11 12.00
C VAL A 478 14.73 6.48 10.84
N ILE A 479 15.15 6.75 9.60
CA ILE A 479 14.58 6.13 8.40
C ILE A 479 14.80 4.60 8.43
N GLY A 480 15.99 4.14 8.83
CA GLY A 480 16.30 2.72 9.00
C GLY A 480 15.36 2.03 10.01
N GLY A 481 15.13 2.65 11.17
CA GLY A 481 14.19 2.15 12.16
C GLY A 481 12.74 2.07 11.64
N MET A 482 12.30 3.06 10.85
CA MET A 482 11.01 2.99 10.16
C MET A 482 10.95 1.83 9.16
N PHE A 483 12.01 1.65 8.34
CA PHE A 483 12.08 0.58 7.34
C PHE A 483 12.01 -0.81 7.97
N LEU A 484 12.66 -1.02 9.11
CA LEU A 484 12.59 -2.30 9.86
C LEU A 484 11.14 -2.67 10.21
N VAL A 485 10.34 -1.71 10.68
CA VAL A 485 8.92 -1.97 11.01
C VAL A 485 8.09 -2.13 9.75
N MET A 486 8.24 -1.22 8.77
CA MET A 486 7.41 -1.17 7.57
C MET A 486 7.61 -2.41 6.70
N PHE A 487 8.86 -2.79 6.38
CA PHE A 487 9.13 -3.97 5.56
C PHE A 487 8.75 -5.26 6.30
N GLY A 488 8.95 -5.32 7.62
CA GLY A 488 8.46 -6.43 8.44
C GLY A 488 6.92 -6.57 8.40
N MET A 489 6.20 -5.46 8.41
CA MET A 489 4.74 -5.46 8.26
C MET A 489 4.29 -5.84 6.85
N VAL A 490 4.95 -5.35 5.79
CA VAL A 490 4.67 -5.75 4.41
C VAL A 490 4.88 -7.27 4.23
N ALA A 491 5.98 -7.80 4.75
CA ALA A 491 6.24 -9.24 4.74
C ALA A 491 5.13 -10.02 5.46
N ALA A 492 4.69 -9.54 6.63
CA ALA A 492 3.60 -10.14 7.40
C ALA A 492 2.24 -10.08 6.66
N VAL A 493 1.96 -9.02 5.90
CA VAL A 493 0.76 -8.94 5.05
C VAL A 493 0.79 -10.03 3.98
N GLY A 494 1.95 -10.28 3.36
CA GLY A 494 2.12 -11.41 2.44
C GLY A 494 1.79 -12.75 3.10
N ILE A 495 2.35 -13.00 4.30
CA ILE A 495 2.07 -14.20 5.10
C ILE A 495 0.58 -14.29 5.48
N SER A 496 -0.09 -13.18 5.75
CA SER A 496 -1.50 -13.18 6.14
C SER A 496 -2.44 -13.71 5.05
N ASN A 497 -2.06 -13.64 3.77
CA ASN A 497 -2.84 -14.24 2.68
C ASN A 497 -2.88 -15.77 2.75
N LEU A 498 -1.98 -16.40 3.50
CA LEU A 498 -2.00 -17.84 3.76
C LEU A 498 -3.18 -18.27 4.64
N GLN A 499 -3.90 -17.32 5.28
CA GLN A 499 -5.12 -17.63 6.03
C GLN A 499 -6.22 -18.24 5.17
N TYR A 500 -6.16 -18.03 3.85
CA TYR A 500 -7.13 -18.59 2.91
C TYR A 500 -6.75 -19.99 2.41
N VAL A 501 -5.49 -20.41 2.61
CA VAL A 501 -4.89 -21.63 2.07
C VAL A 501 -4.91 -22.73 3.13
N ASP A 502 -5.15 -23.98 2.72
CA ASP A 502 -5.00 -25.11 3.65
C ASP A 502 -3.51 -25.40 3.90
N LEU A 503 -3.01 -24.98 5.07
CA LEU A 503 -1.62 -25.18 5.50
C LEU A 503 -1.35 -26.60 6.03
N ASN A 504 -2.36 -27.48 6.12
CA ASN A 504 -2.14 -28.89 6.43
C ASN A 504 -1.76 -29.71 5.19
N SER A 505 -2.00 -29.17 4.00
CA SER A 505 -1.60 -29.80 2.75
C SER A 505 -0.09 -29.69 2.51
N SER A 506 0.57 -30.84 2.38
CA SER A 506 1.99 -30.92 2.03
C SER A 506 2.30 -30.31 0.66
N ARG A 507 1.36 -30.41 -0.30
CA ARG A 507 1.44 -29.72 -1.60
C ARG A 507 1.60 -28.22 -1.39
N ASN A 508 0.71 -27.62 -0.61
CA ASN A 508 0.69 -26.17 -0.41
C ASN A 508 1.95 -25.70 0.34
N LEU A 509 2.38 -26.44 1.35
CA LEU A 509 3.62 -26.16 2.07
C LEU A 509 4.85 -26.24 1.17
N LEU A 510 4.91 -27.22 0.26
CA LEU A 510 6.00 -27.36 -0.71
C LEU A 510 6.04 -26.17 -1.68
N ILE A 511 4.89 -25.82 -2.27
CA ILE A 511 4.77 -24.69 -3.20
C ILE A 511 5.21 -23.40 -2.51
N LEU A 512 4.66 -23.12 -1.33
CA LEU A 512 4.97 -21.94 -0.54
C LEU A 512 6.46 -21.87 -0.16
N GLY A 513 6.99 -22.96 0.38
CA GLY A 513 8.37 -23.06 0.84
C GLY A 513 9.37 -22.89 -0.30
N PHE A 514 9.18 -23.64 -1.40
CA PHE A 514 10.03 -23.55 -2.58
C PHE A 514 9.98 -22.15 -3.21
N SER A 515 8.78 -21.59 -3.39
CA SER A 515 8.63 -20.27 -4.02
C SER A 515 9.27 -19.16 -3.19
N THR A 516 9.07 -19.17 -1.88
CA THR A 516 9.67 -18.17 -0.98
C THR A 516 11.19 -18.30 -0.93
N PHE A 517 11.71 -19.52 -0.82
CA PHE A 517 13.15 -19.76 -0.71
C PHE A 517 13.87 -19.46 -2.04
N SER A 518 13.35 -19.94 -3.17
CA SER A 518 13.87 -19.64 -4.51
C SER A 518 13.85 -18.14 -4.80
N GLY A 519 12.83 -17.43 -4.33
CA GLY A 519 12.71 -15.98 -4.43
C GLY A 519 13.76 -15.18 -3.64
N LEU A 520 14.52 -15.81 -2.75
CA LEU A 520 15.67 -15.21 -2.06
C LEU A 520 17.00 -15.70 -2.66
N VAL A 521 17.11 -17.01 -2.89
CA VAL A 521 18.37 -17.64 -3.32
C VAL A 521 18.76 -17.25 -4.74
N LEU A 522 17.83 -17.35 -5.71
CA LEU A 522 18.17 -17.09 -7.11
C LEU A 522 18.59 -15.64 -7.33
N PRO A 523 17.83 -14.62 -6.89
CA PRO A 523 18.26 -13.23 -7.03
C PRO A 523 19.62 -12.94 -6.42
N THR A 524 19.89 -13.49 -5.23
CA THR A 524 21.18 -13.31 -4.56
C THR A 524 22.31 -13.92 -5.38
N TRP A 525 22.11 -15.14 -5.91
CA TRP A 525 23.12 -15.81 -6.75
C TRP A 525 23.37 -15.06 -8.06
N PHE A 526 22.32 -14.61 -8.76
CA PHE A 526 22.46 -13.82 -9.99
C PHE A 526 23.12 -12.47 -9.74
N HIS A 527 22.83 -11.82 -8.61
CA HIS A 527 23.50 -10.57 -8.22
C HIS A 527 25.01 -10.76 -8.00
N SER A 528 25.42 -11.87 -7.38
CA SER A 528 26.83 -12.21 -7.19
C SER A 528 27.53 -12.70 -8.45
N ASN A 529 26.80 -13.11 -9.49
CA ASN A 529 27.35 -13.73 -10.69
C ASN A 529 26.82 -13.05 -12.00
N PRO A 530 27.10 -11.75 -12.22
CA PRO A 530 26.49 -10.98 -13.30
C PRO A 530 26.91 -11.41 -14.73
N GLY A 531 28.04 -12.13 -14.87
CA GLY A 531 28.57 -12.56 -16.17
C GLY A 531 28.19 -13.97 -16.61
N MET A 532 27.31 -14.66 -15.86
CA MET A 532 27.01 -16.08 -16.12
C MET A 532 26.07 -16.33 -17.30
N ILE A 533 25.18 -15.39 -17.59
CA ILE A 533 24.22 -15.53 -18.69
C ILE A 533 24.85 -14.97 -19.96
N ASN A 534 25.03 -15.85 -20.95
CA ASN A 534 25.51 -15.49 -22.27
C ASN A 534 24.72 -16.28 -23.31
N THR A 535 23.50 -15.83 -23.62
CA THR A 535 22.65 -16.43 -24.66
C THR A 535 23.05 -16.00 -26.08
N GLY A 536 23.97 -15.03 -26.20
CA GLY A 536 24.34 -14.40 -27.47
C GLY A 536 23.43 -13.22 -27.86
N VAL A 537 22.31 -13.02 -27.17
CA VAL A 537 21.41 -11.87 -27.38
C VAL A 537 21.43 -10.97 -26.15
N LYS A 538 22.09 -9.81 -26.26
CA LYS A 538 22.26 -8.86 -25.14
C LYS A 538 20.94 -8.47 -24.45
N GLU A 539 19.88 -8.24 -25.23
CA GLU A 539 18.57 -7.87 -24.68
C GLU A 539 17.94 -9.02 -23.88
N LEU A 540 18.11 -10.26 -24.34
CA LEU A 540 17.63 -11.44 -23.63
C LEU A 540 18.42 -11.68 -22.35
N ASP A 541 19.74 -11.52 -22.39
CA ASP A 541 20.61 -11.63 -21.21
C ASP A 541 20.19 -10.61 -20.14
N GLN A 542 19.97 -9.35 -20.53
CA GLN A 542 19.50 -8.32 -19.62
C GLN A 542 18.12 -8.62 -19.05
N LEU A 543 17.18 -9.08 -19.89
CA LEU A 543 15.86 -9.47 -19.44
C LEU A 543 15.92 -10.57 -18.39
N ILE A 544 16.66 -11.64 -18.67
CA ILE A 544 16.83 -12.76 -17.74
C ILE A 544 17.47 -12.23 -16.45
N MET A 545 18.52 -11.42 -16.54
CA MET A 545 19.14 -10.81 -15.37
C MET A 545 18.15 -9.98 -14.53
N ILE A 546 17.32 -9.13 -15.14
CA ILE A 546 16.33 -8.32 -14.40
C ILE A 546 15.29 -9.22 -13.73
N LEU A 547 14.70 -10.18 -14.45
CA LEU A 547 13.68 -11.07 -13.91
C LEU A 547 14.23 -11.93 -12.76
N PHE A 548 15.42 -12.51 -12.94
CA PHE A 548 16.04 -13.37 -11.94
C PHE A 548 16.62 -12.62 -10.75
N THR A 549 16.93 -11.34 -10.86
CA THR A 549 17.29 -10.47 -9.71
C THR A 549 16.08 -9.81 -9.05
N THR A 550 14.89 -9.94 -9.64
CA THR A 550 13.63 -9.45 -9.07
C THR A 550 13.02 -10.49 -8.13
N HIS A 551 13.34 -10.39 -6.85
CA HIS A 551 12.89 -11.30 -5.78
C HIS A 551 11.40 -11.64 -5.82
N MET A 552 10.54 -10.61 -5.84
CA MET A 552 9.09 -10.78 -5.87
C MET A 552 8.60 -11.54 -7.12
N PHE A 553 9.26 -11.33 -8.28
CA PHE A 553 8.90 -11.99 -9.52
C PHE A 553 9.18 -13.48 -9.41
N ILE A 554 10.35 -13.88 -8.90
CA ILE A 554 10.73 -15.29 -8.77
C ILE A 554 9.79 -16.04 -7.83
N GLY A 555 9.45 -15.45 -6.68
CA GLY A 555 8.49 -16.07 -5.76
C GLY A 555 7.08 -16.16 -6.33
N GLY A 556 6.62 -15.10 -7.01
CA GLY A 556 5.33 -15.12 -7.69
C GLY A 556 5.26 -16.10 -8.85
N PHE A 557 6.33 -16.18 -9.65
CA PHE A 557 6.45 -17.05 -10.80
C PHE A 557 6.41 -18.52 -10.39
N PHE A 558 7.25 -18.94 -9.44
CA PHE A 558 7.21 -20.33 -8.97
C PHE A 558 5.90 -20.65 -8.24
N GLY A 559 5.37 -19.72 -7.45
CA GLY A 559 4.07 -19.90 -6.79
C GLY A 559 2.96 -20.11 -7.82
N PHE A 560 2.96 -19.32 -8.89
CA PHE A 560 2.00 -19.42 -9.99
C PHE A 560 2.15 -20.71 -10.79
N VAL A 561 3.37 -21.05 -11.23
CA VAL A 561 3.62 -22.24 -12.06
C VAL A 561 3.30 -23.51 -11.27
N LEU A 562 3.81 -23.63 -10.04
CA LEU A 562 3.62 -24.84 -9.24
C LEU A 562 2.17 -25.00 -8.78
N ASP A 563 1.47 -23.91 -8.45
CA ASP A 563 0.05 -23.98 -8.08
C ASP A 563 -0.87 -24.39 -9.23
N ASN A 564 -0.50 -24.09 -10.48
CA ASN A 564 -1.31 -24.48 -11.65
C ASN A 564 -0.87 -25.83 -12.25
N THR A 565 0.36 -26.29 -12.01
CA THR A 565 0.86 -27.57 -12.55
C THR A 565 0.69 -28.75 -11.58
N ILE A 566 0.78 -28.52 -10.26
CA ILE A 566 0.59 -29.57 -9.27
C ILE A 566 -0.91 -29.73 -8.98
N PRO A 567 -1.50 -30.93 -9.16
CA PRO A 567 -2.91 -31.18 -8.89
C PRO A 567 -3.30 -30.76 -7.48
N GLY A 568 -4.41 -30.06 -7.34
CA GLY A 568 -4.96 -29.62 -6.05
C GLY A 568 -6.37 -29.07 -6.21
N THR A 569 -7.19 -29.20 -5.18
CA THR A 569 -8.59 -28.72 -5.24
C THR A 569 -8.66 -27.20 -5.07
N GLU A 570 -9.71 -26.54 -5.58
CA GLU A 570 -9.88 -25.08 -5.39
C GLU A 570 -10.02 -24.66 -3.91
N GLU A 571 -10.46 -25.58 -3.05
CA GLU A 571 -10.56 -25.38 -1.60
C GLU A 571 -9.20 -25.46 -0.94
N GLU A 572 -8.44 -26.52 -1.25
CA GLU A 572 -7.06 -26.69 -0.80
C GLU A 572 -6.18 -25.51 -1.22
N ARG A 573 -6.30 -25.06 -2.48
CA ARG A 573 -5.59 -23.87 -3.01
C ARG A 573 -6.01 -22.56 -2.35
N GLY A 574 -7.11 -22.55 -1.60
CA GLY A 574 -7.67 -21.37 -0.96
C GLY A 574 -8.44 -20.42 -1.87
N ILE A 575 -8.63 -20.76 -3.15
CA ILE A 575 -9.30 -19.91 -4.14
C ILE A 575 -10.78 -19.70 -3.76
N LYS A 576 -11.48 -20.76 -3.35
CA LYS A 576 -12.89 -20.63 -2.93
C LYS A 576 -13.02 -19.74 -1.71
N CYS A 577 -12.18 -19.96 -0.69
CA CYS A 577 -12.21 -19.18 0.55
C CYS A 577 -11.88 -17.70 0.28
N TRP A 578 -10.83 -17.45 -0.50
CA TRP A 578 -10.41 -16.11 -0.88
C TRP A 578 -11.49 -15.39 -1.71
N ARG A 579 -12.05 -16.03 -2.75
CA ARG A 579 -13.15 -15.44 -3.52
C ARG A 579 -14.38 -15.17 -2.65
N LYS A 580 -14.73 -16.08 -1.74
CA LYS A 580 -15.81 -15.85 -0.78
C LYS A 580 -15.49 -14.67 0.14
N ALA A 581 -14.28 -14.56 0.68
CA ALA A 581 -13.89 -13.43 1.54
C ALA A 581 -13.90 -12.09 0.80
N VAL A 582 -13.54 -12.12 -0.48
CA VAL A 582 -13.57 -10.96 -1.39
C VAL A 582 -15.01 -10.59 -1.79
N HIS A 583 -15.91 -11.58 -2.00
CA HIS A 583 -17.30 -11.36 -2.43
C HIS A 583 -18.33 -11.33 -1.28
N LYS A 584 -17.96 -11.70 -0.05
CA LYS A 584 -18.78 -11.53 1.16
C LYS A 584 -18.86 -10.03 1.53
N GLY A 585 -19.53 -9.25 0.70
CA GLY A 585 -20.44 -8.23 1.23
C GLY A 585 -21.80 -8.89 1.46
N PRO A 586 -22.66 -8.35 2.34
CA PRO A 586 -24.04 -8.81 2.39
C PRO A 586 -24.59 -8.81 0.96
N GLN A 587 -25.17 -9.94 0.52
CA GLN A 587 -26.04 -9.95 -0.65
C GLN A 587 -27.30 -9.19 -0.25
N MET A 588 -27.16 -7.88 -0.13
CA MET A 588 -28.27 -6.96 -0.04
C MET A 588 -28.88 -6.99 -1.43
N HIS A 589 -29.86 -7.87 -1.61
CA HIS A 589 -30.82 -7.80 -2.70
C HIS A 589 -31.24 -6.33 -2.81
N THR A 590 -31.08 -5.74 -3.99
CA THR A 590 -31.23 -4.30 -4.31
C THR A 590 -30.19 -3.35 -3.67
N THR A 591 -28.91 -3.47 -4.02
CA THR A 591 -27.88 -2.47 -3.63
C THR A 591 -27.73 -1.38 -4.68
N ASP A 592 -27.90 -0.13 -4.26
CA ASP A 592 -27.68 1.05 -5.09
C ASP A 592 -26.17 1.20 -5.43
N ASP A 593 -25.77 0.69 -6.60
CA ASP A 593 -24.41 0.85 -7.15
C ASP A 593 -24.11 2.32 -7.58
N SER A 594 -24.98 3.30 -7.26
CA SER A 594 -24.79 4.71 -7.64
C SER A 594 -23.46 5.32 -7.19
N CYS A 595 -22.87 4.78 -6.12
CA CYS A 595 -21.55 5.20 -5.65
C CYS A 595 -20.43 4.87 -6.66
N TYR A 596 -20.64 3.94 -7.60
CA TYR A 596 -19.69 3.58 -8.65
C TYR A 596 -19.95 4.26 -10.01
N ASN A 597 -21.08 4.96 -10.19
CA ASN A 597 -21.43 5.62 -11.46
C ASN A 597 -20.49 6.77 -11.84
N LEU A 598 -20.23 7.05 -13.12
CA LEU A 598 -19.36 8.17 -13.49
C LEU A 598 -20.09 9.52 -13.32
N PRO A 599 -19.41 10.57 -12.79
CA PRO A 599 -20.01 11.89 -12.71
C PRO A 599 -20.29 12.43 -14.13
N PHE A 600 -21.48 13.00 -14.34
CA PHE A 600 -21.96 13.63 -15.59
C PHE A 600 -22.11 12.72 -16.82
N CYS A 601 -21.31 11.67 -16.96
CA CYS A 601 -21.29 10.80 -18.15
C CYS A 601 -22.29 9.63 -18.08
N THR A 602 -22.79 9.24 -16.90
CA THR A 602 -23.65 8.04 -16.78
C THR A 602 -24.90 8.13 -17.67
N ASN A 603 -25.55 9.29 -17.74
CA ASN A 603 -26.71 9.53 -18.61
C ASN A 603 -26.34 9.52 -20.10
N PHE A 604 -25.12 9.96 -20.46
CA PHE A 604 -24.64 9.96 -21.84
C PHE A 604 -24.23 8.55 -22.29
N ILE A 605 -23.54 7.80 -21.44
CA ILE A 605 -23.14 6.41 -21.68
C ILE A 605 -24.37 5.51 -21.84
N ALA A 606 -25.41 5.73 -21.01
CA ALA A 606 -26.67 5.01 -21.12
C ALA A 606 -27.36 5.19 -22.49
N ARG A 607 -27.11 6.30 -23.21
CA ARG A 607 -27.69 6.55 -24.54
C ARG A 607 -27.03 5.72 -25.66
N PHE A 608 -25.77 5.31 -25.53
CA PHE A 608 -25.04 4.63 -26.60
C PHE A 608 -24.80 3.14 -26.27
N ARG A 609 -25.51 2.24 -26.95
CA ARG A 609 -25.36 0.77 -26.80
C ARG A 609 -23.94 0.26 -27.01
N LEU A 610 -23.13 0.95 -27.83
CA LEU A 610 -21.73 0.57 -28.06
C LEU A 610 -20.88 0.76 -26.80
N LEU A 611 -21.13 1.83 -26.04
CA LEU A 611 -20.42 2.14 -24.79
C LEU A 611 -20.80 1.16 -23.67
N GLN A 612 -22.02 0.63 -23.68
CA GLN A 612 -22.49 -0.36 -22.70
C GLN A 612 -21.81 -1.73 -22.82
N ARG A 613 -21.21 -2.05 -23.98
CA ARG A 613 -20.43 -3.28 -24.18
C ARG A 613 -19.01 -3.20 -23.61
N LEU A 614 -18.54 -2.00 -23.25
CA LEU A 614 -17.19 -1.81 -22.75
C LEU A 614 -17.10 -2.31 -21.30
N PRO A 615 -16.15 -3.22 -20.99
CA PRO A 615 -16.11 -3.92 -19.71
C PRO A 615 -15.75 -3.03 -18.51
N PHE A 616 -15.35 -1.78 -18.74
CA PHE A 616 -15.05 -0.77 -17.73
C PHE A 616 -16.17 0.26 -17.52
N LEU A 617 -17.24 0.20 -18.34
CA LEU A 617 -18.41 1.06 -18.20
C LEU A 617 -19.60 0.27 -17.65
N PRO A 618 -20.53 0.93 -16.94
CA PRO A 618 -21.76 0.28 -16.50
C PRO A 618 -22.63 -0.10 -17.72
N SER A 619 -23.15 -1.33 -17.73
CA SER A 619 -24.17 -1.76 -18.68
C SER A 619 -25.55 -1.67 -18.01
N THR A 620 -26.48 -0.93 -18.60
CA THR A 620 -27.88 -0.88 -18.11
C THR A 620 -28.58 -2.22 -18.25
N ALA A 621 -28.16 -3.09 -19.19
CA ALA A 621 -28.72 -4.44 -19.32
C ALA A 621 -28.47 -5.29 -18.06
N THR A 622 -27.41 -5.03 -17.29
CA THR A 622 -27.16 -5.70 -16.01
C THR A 622 -27.96 -5.06 -14.86
N GLN A 623 -28.39 -3.80 -14.99
CA GLN A 623 -29.27 -3.14 -14.02
C GLN A 623 -30.72 -3.58 -14.20
N GLU A 624 -31.23 -3.65 -15.44
CA GLU A 624 -32.62 -4.07 -15.73
C GLU A 624 -32.87 -5.55 -15.39
N LEU A 625 -31.90 -6.44 -15.65
CA LEU A 625 -32.02 -7.86 -15.28
C LEU A 625 -31.93 -8.10 -13.76
N ARG A 626 -31.37 -7.14 -13.00
CA ARG A 626 -31.28 -7.18 -11.52
C ARG A 626 -32.42 -6.46 -10.81
N THR A 627 -33.15 -5.58 -11.49
CA THR A 627 -34.40 -5.01 -10.96
C THR A 627 -35.62 -5.86 -11.29
N GLN A 628 -35.49 -6.78 -12.26
CA GLN A 628 -36.52 -7.79 -12.58
C GLN A 628 -36.38 -9.10 -11.79
N MET A 629 -35.20 -9.41 -11.23
CA MET A 629 -34.98 -10.47 -10.23
C MET A 629 -35.13 -9.91 -8.83
#